data_AF-A0A1H1PXQ8-F1
#
_entry.id   AF-A0A1H1PXQ8-F1
#
_cell.length_a   1.000
_cell.length_b   1.000
_cell.length_c   1.000
_cell.angle_alpha   90.00
_cell.angle_beta   90.00
_cell.angle_gamma   90.00
#
_symmetry.space_group_name_H-M   'P 1'
#
loop_
_entity.id
_entity.type
_entity.pdbx_description
1 polymer ?
#
loop_
_entity_poly.entity_id
_entity_poly.type
_entity_poly.pdbx_seq_one_letter_code
_entity_poly.pdbx_strand_id
1 'polypeptide(L)'
;MIRNVVVGVVREGVSPEQVEEALDALRQFRMDGELVGIVAGQDLGLREGNASYCLTVDFPDAAAYRTYDLDEEHNRIRRELFAPISTSIQRIQFELPD
;
A
#
# COMPACT_ATOMS: atom_id res chain seq x y z
N MET A 1 -12.59 1.61 14.35
CA MET A 1 -11.63 2.05 13.31
C MET A 1 -11.07 0.83 12.62
N ILE A 2 -10.87 0.87 11.30
CA ILE A 2 -10.35 -0.26 10.51
C ILE A 2 -8.93 0.08 10.07
N ARG A 3 -7.99 -0.84 10.26
CA ARG A 3 -6.67 -0.76 9.65
C ARG A 3 -6.60 -1.66 8.42
N ASN A 4 -6.29 -1.06 7.27
CA ASN A 4 -5.90 -1.77 6.07
C ASN A 4 -4.38 -1.96 6.07
N VAL A 5 -3.94 -3.20 5.93
CA VAL A 5 -2.52 -3.58 5.81
C VAL A 5 -2.34 -4.25 4.45
N VAL A 6 -1.35 -3.81 3.69
CA VAL A 6 -0.97 -4.47 2.44
C VAL A 6 0.51 -4.76 2.47
N VAL A 7 0.87 -5.98 2.08
CA VAL A 7 2.25 -6.40 1.89
C VAL A 7 2.41 -6.92 0.47
N GLY A 8 3.58 -6.70 -0.12
CA GLY A 8 3.85 -7.19 -1.46
C GLY A 8 5.25 -7.76 -1.60
N VAL A 9 5.38 -8.73 -2.49
CA VAL A 9 6.65 -9.33 -2.89
C VAL A 9 6.97 -8.84 -4.29
N VAL A 10 8.19 -8.33 -4.49
CA VAL A 10 8.62 -7.83 -5.80
C VAL A 10 9.12 -8.96 -6.71
N ARG A 11 9.18 -8.69 -8.01
CA ARG A 11 9.80 -9.57 -9.01
C ARG A 11 11.31 -9.53 -8.86
N GLU A 12 11.96 -10.61 -9.31
CA GLU A 12 13.41 -10.64 -9.44
C GLU A 12 13.89 -9.52 -10.36
N GLY A 13 14.98 -8.85 -9.97
CA GLY A 13 15.56 -7.74 -10.73
C GLY A 13 14.93 -6.36 -10.49
N VAL A 14 13.85 -6.26 -9.70
CA VAL A 14 13.31 -4.97 -9.25
C VAL A 14 14.27 -4.33 -8.26
N SER A 15 14.68 -3.09 -8.51
CA SER A 15 15.59 -2.36 -7.64
C SER A 15 14.85 -1.69 -6.47
N PRO A 16 15.52 -1.46 -5.32
CA PRO A 16 14.93 -0.74 -4.19
C PRO A 16 14.41 0.66 -4.55
N GLU A 17 15.04 1.34 -5.50
CA GLU A 17 14.64 2.67 -5.97
C GLU A 17 13.31 2.62 -6.73
N GLN A 18 13.07 1.58 -7.54
CA GLN A 18 11.78 1.39 -8.22
C GLN A 18 10.65 1.13 -7.22
N VAL A 19 10.95 0.39 -6.15
CA VAL A 19 9.99 0.19 -5.06
C VAL A 19 9.72 1.50 -4.33
N GLU A 20 10.77 2.28 -4.04
CA GLU A 20 10.64 3.55 -3.34
C GLU A 20 9.80 4.57 -4.13
N GLU A 21 10.00 4.67 -5.45
CA GLU A 21 9.20 5.53 -6.33
C GLU A 21 7.70 5.18 -6.25
N ALA A 22 7.36 3.88 -6.26
CA ALA A 22 5.99 3.43 -6.12
C ALA A 22 5.41 3.72 -4.73
N LEU A 23 6.20 3.55 -3.66
CA LEU A 23 5.79 3.86 -2.29
C LEU A 23 5.59 5.36 -2.08
N ASP A 24 6.45 6.20 -2.65
CA ASP A 24 6.34 7.65 -2.60
C ASP A 24 5.05 8.14 -3.25
N ALA A 25 4.66 7.57 -4.40
CA ALA A 25 3.38 7.87 -5.04
C ALA A 25 2.19 7.60 -4.11
N LEU A 26 2.22 6.51 -3.33
CA LEU A 26 1.16 6.23 -2.34
C LEU A 26 1.21 7.17 -1.14
N ARG A 27 2.40 7.52 -0.63
CA ARG A 27 2.51 8.49 0.48
C ARG A 27 1.98 9.87 0.10
N GLN A 28 2.10 10.23 -1.17
CA GLN A 28 1.62 11.49 -1.74
C GLN A 28 0.17 11.42 -2.24
N PHE A 29 -0.46 10.24 -2.22
CA PHE A 29 -1.81 10.05 -2.71
C PHE A 29 -2.81 10.92 -1.94
N ARG A 30 -3.66 11.60 -2.71
CA ARG A 30 -4.73 12.46 -2.21
C ARG A 30 -6.07 11.99 -2.75
N MET A 31 -7.06 11.96 -1.88
CA MET A 31 -8.47 11.72 -2.22
C MET A 31 -9.24 12.99 -1.89
N ASP A 32 -10.03 13.50 -2.83
CA ASP A 32 -10.75 14.79 -2.70
C ASP A 32 -9.85 15.98 -2.29
N GLY A 33 -8.58 15.94 -2.70
CA GLY A 33 -7.59 17.00 -2.39
C GLY A 33 -6.90 16.86 -1.03
N GLU A 34 -7.33 15.93 -0.18
CA GLU A 34 -6.74 15.68 1.14
C GLU A 34 -5.80 14.47 1.12
N LEU A 35 -4.72 14.53 1.90
CA LEU A 35 -3.82 13.39 2.06
C LEU A 35 -4.53 12.26 2.79
N VAL A 36 -4.48 11.06 2.22
CA VAL A 36 -5.10 9.87 2.82
C VAL A 36 -4.33 9.37 4.05
N GLY A 37 -3.07 9.77 4.21
CA GLY A 37 -2.24 9.39 5.36
C GLY A 37 -1.70 7.97 5.29
N ILE A 38 -1.44 7.46 4.08
CA ILE A 38 -0.81 6.15 3.88
C ILE A 38 0.61 6.18 4.46
N VAL A 39 0.89 5.25 5.38
CA VAL A 39 2.25 4.96 5.85
C VAL A 39 2.77 3.78 5.05
N ALA A 40 3.91 3.92 4.38
CA ALA A 40 4.45 2.87 3.52
C ALA A 40 5.98 2.82 3.54
N GLY A 41 6.55 1.62 3.48
CA GLY A 41 8.00 1.40 3.55
C GLY A 41 8.44 0.04 3.03
N GLN A 42 9.73 -0.08 2.75
CA GLN A 42 10.38 -1.32 2.35
C GLN A 42 10.69 -2.19 3.58
N ASP A 43 10.76 -3.50 3.38
CA ASP A 43 11.22 -4.42 4.41
C ASP A 43 12.70 -4.16 4.76
N LEU A 44 13.02 -4.28 6.05
CA LEU A 44 14.37 -4.05 6.56
C LEU A 44 15.26 -5.30 6.50
N GLY A 45 14.75 -6.43 6.02
CA GLY A 45 15.52 -7.69 5.93
C GLY A 45 15.84 -8.32 7.28
N LEU A 46 15.13 -7.95 8.35
CA LEU A 46 15.40 -8.44 9.71
C LEU A 46 15.00 -9.91 9.91
N ARG A 47 14.23 -10.49 8.98
CA ARG A 47 13.81 -11.88 9.00
C ARG A 47 13.71 -12.43 7.58
N GLU A 48 14.22 -13.65 7.38
CA GLU A 48 14.12 -14.37 6.12
C GLU A 48 12.65 -14.73 5.79
N GLY A 49 12.30 -14.61 4.50
CA GLY A 49 10.97 -14.95 3.99
C GLY A 49 9.93 -13.84 4.16
N ASN A 50 10.33 -12.63 4.58
CA ASN A 50 9.45 -11.48 4.62
C ASN A 50 8.97 -11.06 3.22
N ALA A 51 7.86 -10.32 3.19
CA ALA A 51 7.49 -9.53 2.02
C ALA A 51 8.51 -8.40 1.78
N SER A 52 8.49 -7.79 0.60
CA SER A 52 9.46 -6.76 0.20
C SER A 52 9.08 -5.34 0.62
N TYR A 53 7.79 -5.07 0.78
CA TYR A 53 7.28 -3.77 1.24
C TYR A 53 5.95 -3.92 1.98
N CYS A 54 5.58 -2.87 2.72
CA CYS A 54 4.34 -2.76 3.46
C CYS A 54 3.72 -1.37 3.28
N LEU A 55 2.39 -1.29 3.33
CA LEU A 55 1.64 -0.06 3.58
C LEU A 55 0.54 -0.31 4.61
N THR A 56 0.21 0.73 5.35
CA THR A 56 -0.92 0.77 6.28
C THR A 56 -1.69 2.08 6.13
N VAL A 57 -3.00 2.00 6.26
CA VAL A 57 -3.88 3.17 6.31
C VAL A 57 -5.10 2.83 7.18
N ASP A 58 -5.51 3.80 7.99
CA ASP A 58 -6.63 3.65 8.91
C ASP A 58 -7.87 4.36 8.38
N PHE A 59 -9.02 3.72 8.50
CA PHE A 59 -10.32 4.24 8.10
C PHE A 59 -11.28 4.27 9.29
N PRO A 60 -12.19 5.26 9.36
CA PRO A 60 -13.19 5.30 10.43
C PRO A 60 -14.12 4.08 10.37
N ASP A 61 -14.50 3.65 9.16
CA ASP A 61 -15.43 2.55 8.92
C ASP A 61 -15.18 1.87 7.55
N ALA A 62 -15.99 0.84 7.26
CA ALA A 62 -15.91 0.09 6.01
C ALA A 62 -16.40 0.86 4.78
N ALA A 63 -17.23 1.89 4.95
CA ALA A 63 -17.68 2.73 3.83
C ALA A 63 -16.54 3.62 3.35
N ALA A 64 -15.81 4.25 4.27
CA ALA A 64 -14.61 5.03 3.97
C ALA A 64 -13.54 4.18 3.26
N TYR A 65 -13.29 2.95 3.74
CA TYR A 65 -12.40 2.01 3.05
C TYR A 65 -12.84 1.73 1.60
N ARG A 66 -14.14 1.51 1.37
CA ARG A 66 -14.66 1.22 0.02
C ARG A 66 -14.52 2.42 -0.92
N THR A 67 -14.75 3.64 -0.43
CA THR A 67 -14.51 4.85 -1.22
C THR A 67 -13.05 4.92 -1.66
N TYR A 68 -12.12 4.70 -0.72
CA TYR A 68 -10.69 4.65 -1.00
C TYR A 68 -10.30 3.54 -1.99
N ASP A 69 -10.85 2.34 -1.86
CA ASP A 69 -10.51 1.20 -2.74
C ASP A 69 -11.04 1.40 -4.18
N LEU A 70 -12.13 2.14 -4.34
CA LEU A 70 -12.74 2.46 -5.63
C LEU A 70 -12.14 3.70 -6.31
N ASP A 71 -11.31 4.48 -5.60
CA ASP A 71 -10.71 5.70 -6.14
C ASP A 71 -9.87 5.41 -7.40
N GLU A 72 -10.09 6.20 -8.46
CA GLU A 72 -9.47 5.97 -9.77
C GLU A 72 -7.96 6.21 -9.75
N GLU A 73 -7.49 7.22 -9.01
CA GLU A 73 -6.07 7.55 -8.92
C GLU A 73 -5.33 6.52 -8.08
N HIS A 74 -5.92 6.07 -6.98
CA HIS A 74 -5.41 4.94 -6.21
C HIS A 74 -5.29 3.68 -7.08
N ASN A 75 -6.31 3.38 -7.88
CA ASN A 75 -6.30 2.23 -8.79
C ASN A 75 -5.32 2.39 -9.95
N ARG A 76 -5.07 3.62 -10.42
CA ARG A 76 -4.01 3.95 -11.38
C ARG A 76 -2.64 3.63 -10.81
N ILE A 77 -2.32 4.13 -9.61
CA ILE A 77 -1.05 3.85 -8.91
C ILE A 77 -0.83 2.34 -8.77
N ARG A 78 -1.84 1.59 -8.31
CA ARG A 78 -1.78 0.12 -8.17
C ARG A 78 -1.47 -0.57 -9.50
N ARG A 79 -2.16 -0.18 -10.58
CA ARG A 79 -2.02 -0.79 -11.91
C ARG A 79 -0.68 -0.45 -12.57
N GLU A 80 -0.23 0.79 -12.44
CA GLU A 80 0.90 1.32 -13.21
C GLU A 80 2.22 1.20 -12.48
N LEU A 81 2.23 1.31 -11.15
CA LEU A 81 3.47 1.29 -10.37
C LEU A 81 3.68 -0.05 -9.66
N PHE A 82 2.63 -0.62 -9.06
CA PHE A 82 2.77 -1.86 -8.26
C PHE A 82 2.62 -3.15 -9.05
N ALA A 83 1.66 -3.23 -9.98
CA ALA A 83 1.43 -4.44 -10.77
C ALA A 83 2.65 -4.87 -11.62
N PRO A 84 3.43 -3.95 -12.23
CA PRO A 84 4.63 -4.33 -12.97
C PRO A 84 5.73 -4.89 -12.06
N ILE A 85 5.92 -4.34 -10.87
CA ILE A 85 7.03 -4.71 -9.99
C ILE A 85 6.70 -5.87 -9.05
N SER A 86 5.42 -6.18 -8.79
CA SER A 86 5.03 -7.17 -7.78
C SER A 86 4.76 -8.55 -8.38
N THR A 87 5.25 -9.61 -7.73
CA THR A 87 4.82 -11.00 -7.96
C THR A 87 3.55 -11.33 -7.20
N SER A 88 3.38 -10.76 -6.01
CA SER A 88 2.19 -10.93 -5.19
C SER A 88 1.91 -9.69 -4.35
N ILE A 89 0.64 -9.45 -4.08
CA ILE A 89 0.15 -8.39 -3.20
C ILE A 89 -0.96 -8.99 -2.34
N GLN A 90 -0.75 -9.03 -1.03
CA GLN A 90 -1.70 -9.55 -0.04
C GLN A 90 -2.22 -8.40 0.82
N ARG A 91 -3.47 -8.50 1.27
CA ARG A 91 -4.10 -7.44 2.08
C ARG A 91 -5.01 -8.01 3.15
N ILE A 92 -5.09 -7.30 4.27
CA ILE A 92 -5.97 -7.59 5.39
C ILE A 92 -6.59 -6.27 5.86
N GLN A 93 -7.89 -6.30 6.12
CA GLN A 93 -8.61 -5.22 6.81
C GLN A 93 -9.10 -5.80 8.14
N PHE A 94 -8.74 -5.15 9.24
CA PHE A 94 -9.14 -5.60 10.58
C PHE A 94 -9.53 -4.41 11.46
N GLU A 95 -10.38 -4.67 12.45
CA GLU A 95 -10.76 -3.65 13.43
C GLU A 95 -9.63 -3.43 14.43
N LEU A 96 -9.28 -2.16 14.67
CA LEU A 96 -8.41 -1.78 15.77
C LEU A 96 -9.18 -1.87 17.10
N PRO A 97 -8.52 -2.28 18.19
CA PRO A 97 -9.10 -2.20 19.53
C PRO A 97 -9.39 -0.73 19.88
N ASP A 98 -10.40 -0.53 20.74
CA ASP A 98 -10.75 0.77 21.31
C ASP A 98 -9.63 1.38 22.16
#